data_AF-A0A5B8NQU3-F1
#
_entry.id   AF-A0A5B8NQU3-F1
#
_cell.length_a   1.000
_cell.length_b   1.000
_cell.length_c   1.000
_cell.angle_alpha   90.00
_cell.angle_beta   90.00
_cell.angle_gamma   90.00
#
_symmetry.space_group_name_H-M   'P 1'
#
loop_
_entity.id
_entity.type
_entity.pdbx_description
1 polymer ?
#
loop_
_entity_poly.entity_id
_entity_poly.type
_entity_poly.pdbx_seq_one_letter_code
_entity_poly.pdbx_strand_id
1 'polypeptide(L)' 'MKEKFLLWLDRALMADLFLVLASFFWFAIALVGRSADIPLGLDLWYRLWEPVFTPAIGILMLGAIGNGIIRQITKRLG' A
#
# COMPACT_ATOMS: atom_id res chain seq x y z
N MET A 1 -1.07 -27.37 -0.30
CA MET A 1 0.07 -26.40 -0.26
C MET A 1 -0.28 -25.07 -0.93
N LYS A 2 -1.05 -25.07 -2.03
CA LYS A 2 -1.49 -23.85 -2.73
C LYS A 2 -2.41 -22.95 -1.89
N GLU A 3 -3.35 -23.51 -1.10
CA GLU A 3 -4.22 -22.66 -0.25
C GLU A 3 -3.45 -21.93 0.85
N LYS A 4 -2.45 -22.59 1.45
CA LYS A 4 -1.58 -21.94 2.44
C LYS A 4 -0.82 -20.75 1.83
N PHE A 5 -0.35 -20.88 0.59
CA PHE A 5 0.32 -19.79 -0.11
C PHE A 5 -0.61 -18.61 -0.41
N LEU A 6 -1.83 -18.88 -0.88
CA LEU A 6 -2.82 -17.84 -1.14
C LEU A 6 -3.23 -17.09 0.13
N LEU A 7 -3.40 -17.80 1.25
CA LEU A 7 -3.67 -17.20 2.57
C LEU A 7 -2.53 -16.28 3.03
N TRP A 8 -1.27 -16.69 2.82
CA TRP A 8 -0.12 -15.86 3.15
C TRP A 8 -0.01 -14.63 2.25
N LEU A 9 -0.31 -14.77 0.96
CA LEU A 9 -0.33 -13.66 0.01
C LEU A 9 -1.41 -12.64 0.38
N ASP A 10 -2.63 -13.09 0.69
CA ASP A 10 -3.73 -12.23 1.14
C ASP A 10 -3.32 -11.44 2.40
N ARG A 11 -2.77 -12.14 3.39
CA ARG A 11 -2.30 -11.51 4.63
C ARG A 11 -1.17 -10.50 4.39
N ALA A 12 -0.28 -10.78 3.45
CA ALA A 12 0.78 -9.85 3.05
C ALA A 12 0.22 -8.61 2.36
N LEU A 13 -0.72 -8.76 1.42
CA LEU A 13 -1.39 -7.63 0.77
C LEU A 13 -2.19 -6.78 1.77
N MET A 14 -2.86 -7.42 2.73
CA MET A 14 -3.56 -6.68 3.78
C MET A 14 -2.60 -5.90 4.68
N ALA A 15 -1.48 -6.52 5.09
CA ALA A 15 -0.45 -5.82 5.85
C ALA A 15 0.14 -4.63 5.05
N ASP A 16 0.38 -4.81 3.75
CA ASP A 16 0.86 -3.77 2.84
C ASP A 16 -0.14 -2.61 2.71
N LEU A 17 -1.44 -2.92 2.61
CA LEU A 17 -2.51 -1.90 2.62
C LEU A 17 -2.48 -1.07 3.90
N PHE A 18 -2.37 -1.72 5.07
CA PHE A 18 -2.27 -1.02 6.34
C PHE A 18 -0.98 -0.17 6.44
N LEU A 19 0.13 -0.63 5.88
CA LEU A 19 1.38 0.13 5.80
C LEU A 19 1.17 1.41 4.98
N VAL A 20 0.55 1.32 3.80
CA VAL A 20 0.27 2.49 2.95
C VAL A 20 -0.69 3.46 3.64
N LEU A 21 -1.74 2.97 4.29
CA LEU A 21 -2.67 3.81 5.05
C LEU A 21 -1.99 4.49 6.25
N ALA A 22 -1.18 3.75 7.02
CA ALA A 22 -0.43 4.30 8.14
C ALA A 22 0.57 5.36 7.67
N SER A 23 1.25 5.12 6.55
CA SER A 23 2.12 6.10 5.90
C SER A 23 1.38 7.38 5.52
N PHE A 24 0.16 7.25 4.98
CA PHE A 24 -0.68 8.40 4.66
C PHE A 24 -1.08 9.20 5.91
N PHE A 25 -1.47 8.54 7.00
CA PHE A 25 -1.77 9.23 8.26
C PHE A 25 -0.54 9.91 8.86
N TRP A 26 0.61 9.25 8.83
CA TRP A 26 1.88 9.86 9.25
C TRP A 26 2.19 11.09 8.41
N PHE A 27 2.07 11.02 7.08
CA PHE A 27 2.24 12.18 6.21
C PHE A 27 1.32 13.34 6.59
N ALA A 28 0.02 13.07 6.79
CA ALA A 28 -0.96 14.10 7.16
C ALA A 28 -0.61 14.77 8.49
N ILE A 29 -0.28 13.98 9.52
CA ILE A 29 0.14 14.50 10.83
C ILE A 29 1.45 15.29 10.71
N ALA A 30 2.42 14.78 9.96
CA ALA A 30 3.73 15.42 9.80
C ALA A 30 3.64 16.73 9.02
N LEU A 31 2.73 16.81 8.05
CA LEU A 31 2.45 18.03 7.29
C LEU A 31 1.83 19.12 8.19
N VAL A 32 0.89 18.76 9.06
CA VAL A 32 0.30 19.67 10.06
C VAL A 32 1.32 20.04 11.14
N GLY A 33 2.20 19.12 11.53
CA GLY A 33 3.30 19.42 12.45
C GLY A 33 4.29 20.44 11.88
N ARG A 34 4.60 20.34 10.58
CA ARG A 34 5.50 21.26 9.88
C ARG A 34 4.98 22.70 9.90
N SER A 35 3.67 22.93 9.80
CA SER A 35 3.09 24.28 9.91
C SER A 35 3.10 24.84 11.34
N ALA A 36 3.32 23.98 12.35
CA ALA A 36 3.54 24.37 13.74
C ALA A 36 5.03 24.36 14.13
N ASP A 37 5.95 24.31 13.16
CA ASP A 37 7.42 24.19 13.37
C ASP A 37 7.86 22.94 14.17
N ILE A 38 7.02 21.90 14.23
CA ILE A 38 7.32 20.63 14.90
C ILE A 38 7.84 19.62 13.86
N PRO A 39 9.10 19.14 13.98
CA PRO A 39 9.68 18.19 13.03
C PRO A 39 9.20 16.76 13.32
N LEU A 40 7.97 16.44 12.92
CA LEU A 40 7.36 15.10 13.05
C LEU A 40 7.87 14.07 12.02
N GLY A 41 9.12 14.23 11.57
CA GLY A 41 9.76 13.30 10.65
C GLY A 41 9.30 13.38 9.19
N LEU A 42 8.78 14.53 8.73
CA LEU A 42 8.37 14.72 7.33
C LEU A 42 9.53 14.47 6.34
N ASP A 43 10.74 14.92 6.68
CA ASP A 43 11.94 14.68 5.85
C ASP A 43 12.32 13.20 5.78
N LEU A 44 12.08 12.44 6.85
CA LEU A 44 12.23 10.98 6.85
C LEU A 44 11.17 10.32 5.96
N TRP A 45 9.93 10.77 6.05
CA TRP A 45 8.84 10.28 5.21
C TRP A 45 9.14 10.46 3.71
N TYR A 46 9.66 11.62 3.30
CA TYR A 46 10.08 11.86 1.92
C TYR A 46 11.20 10.92 1.47
N ARG A 47 12.17 10.62 2.34
CA ARG A 47 13.23 9.64 2.03
C ARG A 47 12.72 8.21 1.92
N LEU A 48 11.67 7.86 2.66
CA LEU A 48 11.02 6.55 2.61
C LEU A 48 10.06 6.39 1.41
N TRP A 49 9.69 7.50 0.77
CA TRP A 49 8.73 7.50 -0.34
C TRP A 49 9.16 6.65 -1.53
N GLU A 50 10.33 6.91 -2.09
CA GLU A 50 10.86 6.14 -3.22
C GLU A 50 11.17 4.67 -2.88
N PRO A 51 11.88 4.34 -1.77
CA PRO A 51 12.29 2.97 -1.52
C PRO A 51 11.23 2.08 -0.85
N VAL A 52 10.23 2.66 -0.15
CA VAL A 52 9.26 1.87 0.64
C VAL A 52 7.83 2.08 0.16
N PHE A 53 7.36 3.32 0.13
CA PHE A 53 5.94 3.59 -0.13
C PHE A 53 5.56 3.40 -1.60
N THR A 54 6.42 3.82 -2.53
CA THR A 54 6.16 3.68 -3.97
C THR A 54 6.08 2.20 -4.39
N PRO A 55 7.00 1.31 -3.98
CA PRO A 55 6.89 -0.12 -4.25
C PRO A 55 5.66 -0.77 -3.60
N ALA A 56 5.36 -0.44 -2.34
CA ALA A 56 4.17 -0.92 -1.62
C ALA A 56 2.88 -0.60 -2.39
N ILE A 57 2.70 0.67 -2.78
CA ILE A 57 1.55 1.09 -3.60
C ILE A 57 1.53 0.32 -4.94
N GLY A 58 2.70 0.11 -5.55
CA GLY A 58 2.84 -0.72 -6.76
C GLY A 58 2.30 -2.14 -6.61
N ILE A 59 2.62 -2.82 -5.50
CA ILE A 59 2.13 -4.17 -5.19
C ILE A 59 0.60 -4.16 -5.02
N LEU A 60 0.06 -3.22 -4.26
CA LEU A 60 -1.39 -3.07 -4.09
C LEU A 60 -2.10 -2.82 -5.43
N MET A 61 -1.56 -1.94 -6.26
CA MET A 61 -2.10 -1.69 -7.59
C MET A 61 -2.08 -2.94 -8.47
N LEU A 62 -0.98 -3.70 -8.47
CA LEU A 62 -0.89 -4.97 -9.21
C LEU A 62 -1.94 -5.97 -8.71
N GLY A 63 -2.14 -6.07 -7.40
CA GLY A 63 -3.19 -6.92 -6.81
C GLY A 63 -4.59 -6.51 -7.28
N ALA A 64 -4.90 -5.21 -7.24
CA ALA A 64 -6.19 -4.67 -7.65
C ALA A 64 -6.44 -4.85 -9.16
N ILE A 65 -5.45 -4.52 -9.99
CA ILE A 65 -5.52 -4.67 -11.46
C ILE A 65 -5.65 -6.15 -11.83
N GLY A 66 -4.83 -7.02 -11.24
CA GLY A 66 -4.88 -8.46 -11.47
C GLY A 66 -6.27 -9.03 -11.16
N ASN A 67 -6.84 -8.67 -10.01
CA ASN A 67 -8.19 -9.08 -9.63
C ASN A 67 -9.25 -8.55 -10.62
N GLY A 68 -9.11 -7.30 -11.07
CA GLY A 68 -10.00 -6.70 -12.07
C GLY A 68 -9.97 -7.43 -13.41
N ILE A 69 -8.79 -7.77 -13.91
CA ILE A 69 -8.60 -8.50 -15.16
C ILE A 69 -9.20 -9.91 -15.07
N ILE A 70 -8.91 -10.63 -13.98
CA ILE A 70 -9.45 -11.98 -13.74
C ILE A 70 -10.97 -11.94 -13.77
N ARG A 71 -11.58 -11.02 -13.01
CA ARG A 71 -13.05 -10.87 -12.95
C ARG A 71 -13.65 -10.57 -14.32
N GLN A 72 -13.00 -9.72 -15.12
CA GLN A 72 -13.46 -9.36 -16.46
C GLN A 72 -13.40 -10.55 -17.43
N ILE A 73 -12.34 -11.36 -17.37
CA ILE A 73 -12.19 -12.55 -18.20
C ILE A 73 -13.24 -13.61 -17.80
N THR A 74 -13.39 -13.89 -16.49
CA THR A 74 -14.38 -14.85 -15.99
C THR A 74 -15.81 -14.46 -16.39
N LYS A 75 -16.16 -13.17 -16.33
CA LYS A 75 -17.48 -12.67 -16.77
C LYS A 75 -17.75 -12.85 -18.28
N ARG A 76 -16.72 -12.95 -19.11
CA ARG A 76 -16.86 -13.10 -20.57
C ARG A 76 -16.85 -14.56 -21.04
N LEU A 77 -16.27 -15.46 -20.25
CA LEU A 77 -16.13 -16.89 -20.58
C LEU A 77 -17.19 -17.79 -19.94
N GLY A 78 -17.96 -17.28 -18.97
CA GLY A 78 -19.17 -17.91 -18.43
C GLY A 78 -20.40 -17.09 -18.76
#